data_AF-E6QJW9-F1
#
_entry.id   AF-E6QJW9-F1
#
_cell.length_a   1.000
_cell.length_b   1.000
_cell.length_c   1.000
_cell.angle_alpha   90.00
_cell.angle_beta   90.00
_cell.angle_gamma   90.00
#
_symmetry.space_group_name_H-M   'P 1'
#
loop_
_entity.id
_entity.type
_entity.pdbx_description
1 polymer ?
#
loop_
_entity_poly.entity_id
_entity_poly.type
_entity_poly.pdbx_seq_one_letter_code
_entity_poly.pdbx_strand_id
1 'polypeptide(L)'
;MTRPDARITEGETNEDAKVIVRSNGTVTYVGKDIAYHLWKFGLLGRDFGYRRFYRYPNQDTDHDCWISCESGEAEHPQFGGAAAIYNVIDSRQSDPQANVIQALRGMGHTEAADHYTHFSYEMVALTPRCAMELGYHVSEEDQSRPYIEVSGRKGFGVKADDLLDKLTAATRREVDARQPERPEAERLQIAEQIAIGALRYFMLKFTRGSVIAFDFKDALSFEGETGPYVQYAAVRARNIFRKAETTPEAALAAFAQGKADSGASSLSSLLDQADEVWSIWLRAARRSLTLAQAIQTAEPAYVARHGFQLAQEFNNFYHRHHILTEEDPQRRVLLLATAAVALRELVAILGWMGIEAPEAM
;
A
#
# COMPACT_ATOMS: atom_id res chain seq x y z
N MET A 1 -29.27 19.52 13.07
CA MET A 1 -27.96 20.19 12.92
C MET A 1 -27.93 20.81 11.53
N THR A 2 -27.50 22.08 11.42
CA THR A 2 -27.53 22.90 10.21
C THR A 2 -26.11 23.23 9.74
N ARG A 3 -25.91 23.38 8.42
CA ARG A 3 -24.63 23.87 7.87
C ARG A 3 -24.45 25.36 8.19
N PRO A 4 -23.21 25.85 8.41
CA PRO A 4 -22.96 27.27 8.73
C PRO A 4 -23.49 28.27 7.69
N ASP A 5 -23.56 27.88 6.42
CA ASP A 5 -24.00 28.76 5.31
C ASP A 5 -25.47 28.58 4.92
N ALA A 6 -26.23 27.77 5.68
CA ALA A 6 -27.65 27.53 5.39
C ALA A 6 -28.48 28.77 5.77
N ARG A 7 -29.08 29.42 4.76
CA ARG A 7 -30.08 30.48 5.00
C ARG A 7 -31.34 29.82 5.56
N ILE A 8 -31.73 30.20 6.77
CA ILE A 8 -32.97 29.74 7.40
C ILE A 8 -34.06 30.77 7.09
N THR A 9 -34.97 30.44 6.18
CA THR A 9 -36.24 31.16 6.00
C THR A 9 -37.26 30.59 7.00
N GLU A 10 -37.86 31.44 7.85
CA GLU A 10 -38.93 31.00 8.75
C GLU A 10 -40.13 30.46 7.95
N GLY A 11 -40.48 29.19 8.18
CA GLY A 11 -41.63 28.53 7.54
C GLY A 11 -41.30 27.49 6.47
N GLU A 12 -40.04 27.35 6.07
CA GLU A 12 -39.59 26.33 5.10
C GLU A 12 -38.91 25.14 5.81
N THR A 13 -39.15 23.92 5.33
CA THR A 13 -38.41 22.73 5.77
C THR A 13 -36.93 22.92 5.46
N ASN A 14 -36.10 22.95 6.50
CA ASN A 14 -34.66 23.07 6.35
C ASN A 14 -34.08 21.79 5.73
N GLU A 15 -33.87 21.80 4.41
CA GLU A 15 -33.36 20.66 3.65
C GLU A 15 -31.93 20.24 4.07
N ASP A 16 -31.18 21.16 4.69
CA ASP A 16 -29.85 20.92 5.22
C ASP A 16 -29.86 20.32 6.65
N ALA A 17 -31.01 20.28 7.32
CA ALA A 17 -31.11 19.76 8.67
C ALA A 17 -30.97 18.23 8.69
N LYS A 18 -29.88 17.73 9.29
CA LYS A 18 -29.72 16.30 9.53
C LYS A 18 -30.39 15.89 10.85
N VAL A 19 -31.26 14.87 10.77
CA VAL A 19 -31.94 14.26 11.91
C VAL A 19 -30.97 13.31 12.61
N ILE A 20 -30.65 13.57 13.88
CA ILE A 20 -29.76 12.73 14.69
C ILE A 20 -30.57 11.62 15.38
N VAL A 21 -31.67 12.00 16.03
CA VAL A 21 -32.64 11.11 16.68
C VAL A 21 -34.02 11.44 16.13
N ARG A 22 -34.78 10.41 15.73
CA ARG A 22 -36.15 10.55 15.25
C ARG A 22 -37.09 10.86 16.42
N SER A 23 -38.26 11.41 16.14
CA SER A 23 -39.29 11.72 17.16
C SER A 23 -39.74 10.51 17.98
N ASN A 24 -39.64 9.30 17.42
CA ASN A 24 -39.92 8.03 18.10
C ASN A 24 -38.73 7.50 18.95
N GLY A 25 -37.68 8.29 19.16
CA GLY A 25 -36.49 7.93 19.93
C GLY A 25 -35.45 7.09 19.18
N THR A 26 -35.68 6.75 17.90
CA THR A 26 -34.72 5.94 17.13
C THR A 26 -33.50 6.77 16.71
N VAL A 27 -32.31 6.33 17.09
CA VAL A 27 -31.04 6.97 16.67
C VAL A 27 -30.73 6.63 15.20
N THR A 28 -30.47 7.65 14.40
CA THR A 28 -30.11 7.50 12.97
C THR A 28 -28.64 7.09 12.80
N TYR A 29 -28.25 6.72 11.57
CA TYR A 29 -26.84 6.47 11.25
C TYR A 29 -25.94 7.66 11.55
N VAL A 30 -26.38 8.88 11.19
CA VAL A 30 -25.64 10.11 11.49
C VAL A 30 -25.39 10.25 13.00
N GLY A 31 -26.41 10.01 13.83
CA GLY A 31 -26.24 10.06 15.28
C GLY A 31 -25.29 9.00 15.83
N LYS A 32 -25.33 7.78 15.28
CA LYS A 32 -24.40 6.70 15.65
C LYS A 32 -22.97 7.03 15.24
N ASP A 33 -22.76 7.54 14.02
CA ASP A 33 -21.44 7.92 13.52
C ASP A 33 -20.83 9.04 14.37
N ILE A 34 -21.61 10.07 14.73
CA ILE A 34 -21.14 11.14 15.62
C ILE A 34 -20.71 10.56 16.98
N ALA A 35 -21.56 9.74 17.61
CA ALA A 35 -21.25 9.14 18.90
C ALA A 35 -19.99 8.26 18.84
N TYR A 36 -19.82 7.47 17.77
CA TYR A 36 -18.66 6.61 17.61
C TYR A 36 -17.36 7.42 17.43
N HIS A 37 -17.40 8.56 16.73
CA HIS A 37 -16.23 9.41 16.57
C HIS A 37 -15.89 10.21 17.82
N LEU A 38 -16.90 10.61 18.62
CA LEU A 38 -16.66 11.13 19.97
C LEU A 38 -15.91 10.10 20.83
N TRP A 39 -16.30 8.82 20.78
CA TRP A 39 -15.55 7.76 21.46
C TRP A 39 -14.12 7.61 20.91
N LYS A 40 -13.95 7.57 19.58
CA LYS A 40 -12.61 7.44 18.96
C LYS A 40 -11.67 8.56 19.42
N PHE A 41 -12.15 9.79 19.57
CA PHE A 41 -11.36 10.92 20.09
C PHE A 41 -11.30 10.99 21.63
N GLY A 42 -11.94 10.08 22.36
CA GLY A 42 -11.98 10.09 23.83
C GLY A 42 -12.90 11.15 24.45
N LEU A 43 -13.81 11.72 23.66
CA LEU A 43 -14.71 12.82 24.04
C LEU A 43 -16.04 12.35 24.67
N LEU A 44 -16.35 11.05 24.63
CA LEU A 44 -17.64 10.51 25.07
C LEU A 44 -17.70 10.19 26.57
N GLY A 45 -16.54 10.01 27.23
CA GLY A 45 -16.47 9.57 28.64
C GLY A 45 -17.06 8.18 28.90
N ARG A 46 -17.24 7.38 27.86
CA ARG A 46 -17.73 5.99 27.89
C ARG A 46 -16.81 5.14 27.04
N ASP A 47 -16.72 3.85 27.35
CA ASP A 47 -15.90 2.90 26.63
C ASP A 47 -16.59 1.53 26.54
N PHE A 48 -16.03 0.64 25.72
CA PHE A 48 -16.46 -0.76 25.61
C PHE A 48 -15.75 -1.64 26.64
N GLY A 49 -16.28 -2.83 26.90
CA GLY A 49 -15.47 -3.93 27.45
C GLY A 49 -14.66 -4.58 26.32
N TYR A 50 -13.51 -5.17 26.64
CA TYR A 50 -12.64 -5.82 25.66
C TYR A 50 -12.25 -7.23 26.09
N ARG A 51 -12.11 -8.13 25.12
CA ARG A 51 -11.56 -9.46 25.33
C ARG A 51 -10.63 -9.84 24.18
N ARG A 52 -9.72 -10.78 24.42
CA ARG A 52 -8.91 -11.35 23.35
C ARG A 52 -9.81 -12.06 22.34
N PHE A 53 -9.54 -11.83 21.05
CA PHE A 53 -10.27 -12.42 19.94
C PHE A 53 -9.43 -13.46 19.21
N TYR A 54 -8.20 -13.09 18.86
CA TYR A 54 -7.31 -13.92 18.07
C TYR A 54 -5.86 -13.53 18.34
N ARG A 55 -4.93 -14.50 18.39
CA ARG A 55 -3.50 -14.21 18.47
C ARG A 55 -2.87 -14.48 17.11
N TYR A 56 -2.31 -13.44 16.51
CA TYR A 56 -1.57 -13.59 15.25
C TYR A 56 -0.23 -14.27 15.54
N PRO A 57 0.04 -15.43 14.91
CA PRO A 57 1.37 -16.03 14.95
C PRO A 57 2.29 -15.19 14.04
N ASN A 58 3.09 -14.30 14.62
CA ASN A 58 4.11 -13.54 13.89
C ASN A 58 5.50 -13.97 14.36
N GLN A 59 6.49 -13.93 13.45
CA GLN A 59 7.85 -14.42 13.73
C GLN A 59 8.58 -13.61 14.82
N ASP A 60 8.22 -12.33 15.01
CA ASP A 60 8.98 -11.41 15.88
C ASP A 60 8.21 -10.90 17.13
N THR A 61 6.88 -10.92 17.13
CA THR A 61 6.06 -10.55 18.31
C THR A 61 4.70 -11.25 18.27
N ASP A 62 4.32 -11.90 19.36
CA ASP A 62 2.93 -12.32 19.58
C ASP A 62 2.03 -11.07 19.62
N HIS A 63 1.14 -10.92 18.64
CA HIS A 63 0.20 -9.80 18.59
C HIS A 63 -1.24 -10.28 18.85
N ASP A 64 -1.80 -9.88 19.98
CA ASP A 64 -3.20 -10.16 20.32
C ASP A 64 -4.15 -9.17 19.63
N CYS A 65 -5.08 -9.69 18.85
CA CYS A 65 -6.25 -8.98 18.37
C CYS A 65 -7.33 -8.99 19.45
N TRP A 66 -7.90 -7.82 19.73
CA TRP A 66 -8.95 -7.62 20.72
C TRP A 66 -10.29 -7.32 20.05
N ILE A 67 -11.38 -7.70 20.70
CA ILE A 67 -12.75 -7.41 20.25
C ILE A 67 -13.55 -6.79 21.39
N SER A 68 -14.47 -5.88 21.07
CA SER A 68 -15.41 -5.31 22.02
C SER A 68 -16.41 -6.35 22.54
N CYS A 69 -16.78 -6.27 23.81
CA CYS A 69 -17.80 -7.07 24.46
C CYS A 69 -18.50 -6.28 25.58
N GLU A 70 -19.61 -6.81 26.11
CA GLU A 70 -20.35 -6.17 27.21
C GLU A 70 -19.59 -6.21 28.53
N SER A 71 -19.01 -7.37 28.85
CA SER A 71 -18.18 -7.59 30.04
C SER A 71 -16.76 -7.98 29.59
N GLY A 72 -15.82 -7.06 29.77
CA GLY A 72 -14.43 -7.23 29.34
C GLY A 72 -13.52 -7.87 30.39
N GLU A 73 -12.33 -8.27 29.94
CA GLU A 73 -11.19 -8.56 30.80
C GLU A 73 -10.75 -7.28 31.54
N ALA A 74 -10.21 -7.39 32.75
CA ALA A 74 -9.77 -6.22 33.53
C ALA A 74 -8.48 -5.59 32.98
N GLU A 75 -7.60 -6.42 32.41
CA GLU A 75 -6.35 -6.00 31.78
C GLU A 75 -6.50 -6.07 30.26
N HIS A 76 -6.55 -4.91 29.61
CA HIS A 76 -6.54 -4.78 28.16
C HIS A 76 -5.79 -3.50 27.75
N PRO A 77 -5.30 -3.40 26.51
CA PRO A 77 -4.75 -2.15 25.98
C PRO A 77 -5.78 -1.02 26.01
N GLN A 78 -5.33 0.22 26.11
CA GLN A 78 -6.21 1.37 25.94
C GLN A 78 -6.65 1.50 24.48
N PHE A 79 -7.96 1.63 24.24
CA PHE A 79 -8.55 1.91 22.93
C PHE A 79 -9.26 3.27 22.95
N GLY A 80 -9.49 3.85 21.76
CA GLY A 80 -9.99 5.23 21.64
C GLY A 80 -8.93 6.27 22.00
N GLY A 81 -9.35 7.52 22.23
CA GLY A 81 -8.43 8.63 22.55
C GLY A 81 -7.43 8.97 21.45
N ALA A 82 -7.80 8.74 20.18
CA ALA A 82 -6.93 8.94 19.03
C ALA A 82 -6.58 10.43 18.83
N ALA A 83 -5.31 10.72 18.55
CA ALA A 83 -4.88 12.07 18.18
C ALA A 83 -5.34 12.49 16.77
N ALA A 84 -5.49 11.51 15.87
CA ALA A 84 -6.01 11.68 14.52
C ALA A 84 -6.78 10.44 14.08
N ILE A 85 -7.75 10.63 13.19
CA ILE A 85 -8.57 9.56 12.63
C ILE A 85 -8.42 9.53 11.12
N TYR A 86 -8.12 8.37 10.56
CA TYR A 86 -8.18 8.11 9.12
C TYR A 86 -9.24 7.05 8.86
N ASN A 87 -10.39 7.48 8.35
CA ASN A 87 -11.47 6.56 7.96
C ASN A 87 -11.31 6.19 6.48
N VAL A 88 -10.88 4.95 6.22
CA VAL A 88 -10.76 4.41 4.85
C VAL A 88 -12.12 3.90 4.39
N ILE A 89 -12.85 4.72 3.64
CA ILE A 89 -14.25 4.46 3.25
C ILE A 89 -14.53 5.00 1.85
N ASP A 90 -15.26 4.24 1.03
CA ASP A 90 -15.69 4.60 -0.32
C ASP A 90 -16.17 6.07 -0.45
N SER A 91 -15.83 6.72 -1.56
CA SER A 91 -16.11 8.13 -1.83
C SER A 91 -17.61 8.50 -1.77
N ARG A 92 -18.51 7.54 -1.99
CA ARG A 92 -19.97 7.73 -1.85
C ARG A 92 -20.40 8.04 -0.42
N GLN A 93 -19.54 7.79 0.58
CA GLN A 93 -19.78 8.12 1.99
C GLN A 93 -19.28 9.51 2.39
N SER A 94 -18.85 10.35 1.43
CA SER A 94 -18.31 11.70 1.72
C SER A 94 -19.29 12.57 2.52
N ASP A 95 -20.59 12.56 2.17
CA ASP A 95 -21.60 13.35 2.88
C ASP A 95 -21.77 12.93 4.36
N PRO A 96 -21.98 11.63 4.68
CA PRO A 96 -21.95 11.15 6.06
C PRO A 96 -20.70 11.54 6.84
N GLN A 97 -19.50 11.38 6.26
CA GLN A 97 -18.24 11.75 6.93
C GLN A 97 -18.18 13.27 7.20
N ALA A 98 -18.57 14.10 6.22
CA ALA A 98 -18.63 15.56 6.37
C ALA A 98 -19.60 15.97 7.49
N ASN A 99 -20.73 15.28 7.66
CA ASN A 99 -21.67 15.56 8.74
C ASN A 99 -21.04 15.33 10.13
N VAL A 100 -20.19 14.29 10.28
CA VAL A 100 -19.48 14.03 11.54
C VAL A 100 -18.47 15.15 11.83
N ILE A 101 -17.67 15.56 10.84
CA ILE A 101 -16.70 16.66 10.99
C ILE A 101 -17.41 17.93 11.42
N GLN A 102 -18.51 18.27 10.76
CA GLN A 102 -19.29 19.46 11.11
C GLN A 102 -19.89 19.33 12.51
N ALA A 103 -20.31 18.14 12.93
CA ALA A 103 -20.88 17.93 14.25
C ALA A 103 -19.83 18.17 15.35
N LEU A 104 -18.62 17.66 15.14
CA LEU A 104 -17.48 17.91 16.03
C LEU A 104 -17.21 19.42 16.15
N ARG A 105 -17.14 20.14 15.02
CA ARG A 105 -16.99 21.61 15.02
C ARG A 105 -18.14 22.32 15.74
N GLY A 106 -19.37 21.92 15.47
CA GLY A 106 -20.57 22.50 16.09
C GLY A 106 -20.64 22.28 17.60
N MET A 107 -20.03 21.21 18.12
CA MET A 107 -19.88 20.95 19.55
C MET A 107 -18.64 21.64 20.18
N GLY A 108 -17.85 22.38 19.40
CA GLY A 108 -16.64 23.06 19.88
C GLY A 108 -15.37 22.19 19.86
N HIS A 109 -15.43 20.97 19.33
CA HIS A 109 -14.28 20.07 19.18
C HIS A 109 -13.56 20.32 17.83
N THR A 110 -13.13 21.56 17.60
CA THR A 110 -12.54 21.97 16.32
C THR A 110 -11.22 21.26 16.02
N GLU A 111 -10.35 21.08 17.01
CA GLU A 111 -9.08 20.36 16.85
C GLU A 111 -9.30 18.90 16.42
N ALA A 112 -10.25 18.20 17.07
CA ALA A 112 -10.62 16.84 16.68
C ALA A 112 -11.20 16.79 15.25
N ALA A 113 -11.98 17.80 14.86
CA ALA A 113 -12.50 17.90 13.50
C ALA A 113 -11.39 18.12 12.45
N ASP A 114 -10.35 18.87 12.79
CA ASP A 114 -9.22 19.15 11.89
C ASP A 114 -8.26 17.95 11.78
N HIS A 115 -8.20 17.09 12.81
CA HIS A 115 -7.48 15.82 12.79
C HIS A 115 -8.34 14.63 12.32
N TYR A 116 -9.51 14.89 11.75
CA TYR A 116 -10.34 13.88 11.09
C TYR A 116 -10.06 13.87 9.59
N THR A 117 -9.64 12.72 9.08
CA THR A 117 -9.40 12.49 7.64
C THR A 117 -10.37 11.43 7.12
N HIS A 118 -11.22 11.83 6.16
CA HIS A 118 -11.89 10.87 5.28
C HIS A 118 -10.90 10.42 4.21
N PHE A 119 -10.30 9.26 4.43
CA PHE A 119 -9.44 8.59 3.44
C PHE A 119 -10.35 7.92 2.41
N SER A 120 -10.94 8.74 1.54
CA SER A 120 -11.87 8.29 0.50
C SER A 120 -11.13 7.51 -0.59
N TYR A 121 -11.80 6.52 -1.19
CA TYR A 121 -11.34 5.82 -2.38
C TYR A 121 -12.51 5.56 -3.36
N GLU A 122 -12.21 5.48 -4.65
CA GLU A 122 -13.16 5.06 -5.68
C GLU A 122 -13.25 3.55 -5.79
N MET A 123 -14.36 3.07 -6.33
CA MET A 123 -14.63 1.64 -6.39
C MET A 123 -13.60 0.83 -7.20
N VAL A 124 -13.48 -0.44 -6.84
CA VAL A 124 -12.83 -1.45 -7.68
C VAL A 124 -13.89 -2.14 -8.53
N ALA A 125 -13.70 -2.10 -9.84
CA ALA A 125 -14.46 -2.79 -10.86
C ALA A 125 -13.57 -3.86 -11.53
N LEU A 126 -14.14 -4.67 -12.40
CA LEU A 126 -13.40 -5.69 -13.17
C LEU A 126 -13.35 -5.27 -14.63
N THR A 127 -12.28 -5.59 -15.34
CA THR A 127 -12.34 -5.57 -16.81
C THR A 127 -13.32 -6.66 -17.30
N PRO A 128 -13.92 -6.51 -18.50
CA PRO A 128 -14.75 -7.57 -19.08
C PRO A 128 -14.01 -8.91 -19.21
N ARG A 129 -12.73 -8.87 -19.60
CA ARG A 129 -11.85 -10.04 -19.65
C ARG A 129 -11.75 -10.73 -18.29
N CYS A 130 -11.44 -9.98 -17.22
CA CYS A 130 -11.33 -10.51 -15.87
C CYS A 130 -12.65 -11.13 -15.39
N ALA A 131 -13.77 -10.46 -15.64
CA ALA A 131 -15.09 -11.01 -15.31
C ALA A 131 -15.36 -12.35 -16.00
N MET A 132 -15.04 -12.48 -17.29
CA MET A 132 -15.20 -13.74 -18.02
C MET A 132 -14.26 -14.84 -17.49
N GLU A 133 -13.02 -14.50 -17.13
CA GLU A 133 -12.07 -15.44 -16.50
C GLU A 133 -12.51 -15.92 -15.12
N LEU A 134 -13.33 -15.12 -14.42
CA LEU A 134 -14.01 -15.50 -13.18
C LEU A 134 -15.27 -16.34 -13.41
N GLY A 135 -15.66 -16.56 -14.66
CA GLY A 135 -16.82 -17.37 -15.04
C GLY A 135 -18.13 -16.60 -15.09
N TYR A 136 -18.11 -15.26 -15.06
CA TYR A 136 -19.33 -14.47 -15.23
C TYR A 136 -19.74 -14.40 -16.69
N HIS A 137 -21.06 -14.44 -16.92
CA HIS A 137 -21.63 -14.10 -18.21
C HIS A 137 -21.61 -12.58 -18.40
N VAL A 138 -20.90 -12.11 -19.43
CA VAL A 138 -20.79 -10.70 -19.79
C VAL A 138 -21.51 -10.47 -21.11
N SER A 139 -22.51 -9.59 -21.11
CA SER A 139 -23.27 -9.21 -22.31
C SER A 139 -22.35 -8.60 -23.39
N GLU A 140 -22.74 -8.65 -24.66
CA GLU A 140 -21.96 -8.01 -25.73
C GLU A 140 -21.80 -6.49 -25.51
N GLU A 141 -22.81 -5.84 -24.95
CA GLU A 141 -22.75 -4.44 -24.55
C GLU A 141 -21.68 -4.22 -23.46
N ASP A 142 -21.68 -5.05 -22.41
CA ASP A 142 -20.72 -4.93 -21.31
C ASP A 142 -19.28 -5.30 -21.72
N GLN A 143 -19.09 -6.13 -22.75
CA GLN A 143 -17.76 -6.44 -23.30
C GLN A 143 -17.09 -5.21 -23.94
N SER A 144 -17.87 -4.25 -24.42
CA SER A 144 -17.36 -3.00 -25.00
C SER A 144 -17.02 -1.94 -23.96
N ARG A 145 -17.42 -2.14 -22.69
CA ARG A 145 -17.19 -1.18 -21.61
C ARG A 145 -15.76 -1.28 -21.07
N PRO A 146 -15.19 -0.18 -20.55
CA PRO A 146 -13.85 -0.22 -19.96
C PRO A 146 -13.79 -1.10 -18.70
N TYR A 147 -14.91 -1.21 -17.97
CA TYR A 147 -15.04 -2.03 -16.77
C TYR A 147 -16.49 -2.38 -16.47
N ILE A 148 -16.68 -3.38 -15.62
CA ILE A 148 -17.95 -3.88 -15.11
C ILE A 148 -17.92 -3.74 -13.59
N GLU A 149 -18.94 -3.07 -13.05
CA GLU A 149 -19.07 -2.85 -11.62
C GLU A 149 -19.46 -4.13 -10.87
N VAL A 150 -18.83 -4.34 -9.72
CA VAL A 150 -19.17 -5.42 -8.80
C VAL A 150 -20.46 -5.05 -8.06
N SER A 151 -21.49 -5.90 -8.15
CA SER A 151 -22.80 -5.68 -7.54
C SER A 151 -23.32 -6.96 -6.88
N GLY A 152 -23.33 -6.96 -5.54
CA GLY A 152 -23.93 -8.04 -4.76
C GLY A 152 -25.41 -8.25 -5.06
N ARG A 153 -26.17 -7.18 -5.36
CA ARG A 153 -27.61 -7.28 -5.72
C ARG A 153 -27.85 -8.00 -7.04
N LYS A 154 -26.87 -7.95 -7.97
CA LYS A 154 -26.92 -8.65 -9.26
C LYS A 154 -26.25 -10.04 -9.20
N GLY A 155 -25.80 -10.47 -8.02
CA GLY A 155 -25.01 -11.71 -7.86
C GLY A 155 -23.61 -11.62 -8.46
N PHE A 156 -23.16 -10.43 -8.85
CA PHE A 156 -21.87 -10.19 -9.48
C PHE A 156 -20.90 -9.71 -8.41
N GLY A 157 -20.40 -10.64 -7.58
CA GLY A 157 -19.53 -10.38 -6.44
C GLY A 157 -18.34 -11.32 -6.42
N VAL A 158 -17.12 -10.78 -6.36
CA VAL A 158 -15.88 -11.56 -6.32
C VAL A 158 -15.37 -11.62 -4.88
N LYS A 159 -15.08 -12.82 -4.37
CA LYS A 159 -14.42 -12.97 -3.08
C LYS A 159 -12.94 -12.69 -3.22
N ALA A 160 -12.35 -12.04 -2.22
CA ALA A 160 -10.91 -11.80 -2.18
C ALA A 160 -10.12 -13.11 -2.23
N ASP A 161 -10.61 -14.16 -1.56
CA ASP A 161 -10.00 -15.50 -1.56
C ASP A 161 -9.96 -16.09 -2.98
N ASP A 162 -11.08 -16.08 -3.71
CA ASP A 162 -11.14 -16.59 -5.09
C ASP A 162 -10.19 -15.84 -6.03
N LEU A 163 -10.02 -14.53 -5.81
CA LEU A 163 -9.11 -13.69 -6.58
C LEU A 163 -7.64 -14.01 -6.28
N LEU A 164 -7.30 -14.18 -4.99
CA LEU A 164 -5.97 -14.59 -4.55
C LEU A 164 -5.62 -15.99 -5.05
N ASP A 165 -6.53 -16.96 -4.92
CA ASP A 165 -6.33 -18.32 -5.40
C ASP A 165 -6.01 -18.36 -6.90
N LYS A 166 -6.73 -17.56 -7.70
CA LYS A 166 -6.47 -17.45 -9.14
C LYS A 166 -5.14 -16.78 -9.45
N LEU A 167 -4.78 -15.71 -8.74
CA LEU A 167 -3.47 -15.06 -8.90
C LEU A 167 -2.33 -16.02 -8.53
N THR A 168 -2.44 -16.71 -7.40
CA THR A 168 -1.46 -17.69 -6.93
C THR A 168 -1.33 -18.83 -7.93
N ALA A 169 -2.45 -19.40 -8.41
CA ALA A 169 -2.42 -20.47 -9.41
C ALA A 169 -1.80 -20.03 -10.75
N ALA A 170 -2.08 -18.82 -11.21
CA ALA A 170 -1.48 -18.28 -12.43
C ALA A 170 0.03 -18.05 -12.26
N THR A 171 0.43 -17.47 -11.14
CA THR A 171 1.83 -17.22 -10.80
C THR A 171 2.62 -18.50 -10.61
N ARG A 172 2.01 -19.52 -10.01
CA ARG A 172 2.63 -20.80 -9.72
C ARG A 172 3.14 -21.49 -10.98
N ARG A 173 2.39 -21.40 -12.08
CA ARG A 173 2.82 -21.97 -13.38
C ARG A 173 4.13 -21.34 -13.87
N GLU A 174 4.29 -20.05 -13.69
CA GLU A 174 5.51 -19.33 -14.08
C GLU A 174 6.69 -19.70 -13.17
N VAL A 175 6.46 -19.75 -11.85
CA VAL A 175 7.48 -20.14 -10.87
C VAL A 175 7.95 -21.58 -11.11
N ASP A 176 7.04 -22.50 -11.41
CA ASP A 176 7.35 -23.89 -11.71
C ASP A 176 8.24 -24.05 -12.95
N ALA A 177 8.05 -23.19 -13.95
CA ALA A 177 8.87 -23.18 -15.15
C ALA A 177 10.26 -22.59 -14.93
N ARG A 178 10.39 -21.58 -14.06
CA ARG A 178 11.65 -20.84 -13.83
C ARG A 178 12.52 -21.39 -12.71
N GLN A 179 11.93 -22.07 -11.73
CA GLN A 179 12.60 -22.58 -10.53
C GLN A 179 12.35 -24.10 -10.35
N PRO A 180 12.47 -24.94 -11.40
CA PRO A 180 12.10 -26.36 -11.33
C PRO A 180 12.89 -27.17 -10.30
N GLU A 181 14.07 -26.71 -9.92
CA GLU A 181 14.95 -27.33 -8.95
C GLU A 181 14.50 -27.12 -7.49
N ARG A 182 13.61 -26.16 -7.22
CA ARG A 182 13.16 -25.85 -5.86
C ARG A 182 12.06 -26.81 -5.38
N PRO A 183 12.01 -27.14 -4.08
CA PRO A 183 10.93 -27.91 -3.48
C PRO A 183 9.55 -27.30 -3.77
N GLU A 184 8.53 -28.16 -3.85
CA GLU A 184 7.16 -27.73 -4.16
C GLU A 184 6.61 -26.69 -3.17
N ALA A 185 6.92 -26.86 -1.89
CA ALA A 185 6.51 -25.93 -0.83
C ALA A 185 7.14 -24.54 -1.00
N GLU A 186 8.43 -24.47 -1.34
CA GLU A 186 9.11 -23.19 -1.60
C GLU A 186 8.55 -22.50 -2.86
N ARG A 187 8.29 -23.27 -3.93
CA ARG A 187 7.66 -22.74 -5.14
C ARG A 187 6.25 -22.19 -4.85
N LEU A 188 5.50 -22.84 -3.95
CA LEU A 188 4.19 -22.33 -3.52
C LEU A 188 4.32 -20.99 -2.81
N GLN A 189 5.22 -20.91 -1.83
CA GLN A 189 5.45 -19.70 -1.06
C GLN A 189 5.88 -18.53 -1.95
N ILE A 190 6.80 -18.77 -2.91
CA ILE A 190 7.21 -17.76 -3.89
C ILE A 190 6.01 -17.30 -4.72
N ALA A 191 5.19 -18.23 -5.21
CA ALA A 191 4.01 -17.89 -6.00
C ALA A 191 2.99 -17.05 -5.21
N GLU A 192 2.76 -17.38 -3.94
CA GLU A 192 1.89 -16.61 -3.04
C GLU A 192 2.44 -15.20 -2.78
N GLN A 193 3.74 -15.06 -2.49
CA GLN A 193 4.37 -13.75 -2.29
C GLN A 193 4.27 -12.85 -3.52
N ILE A 194 4.48 -13.41 -4.71
CA ILE A 194 4.34 -12.67 -5.97
C ILE A 194 2.86 -12.31 -6.23
N ALA A 195 1.92 -13.22 -6.00
CA ALA A 195 0.49 -12.99 -6.19
C ALA A 195 -0.06 -11.89 -5.24
N ILE A 196 0.28 -11.96 -3.95
CA ILE A 196 -0.06 -10.93 -2.96
C ILE A 196 0.61 -9.61 -3.34
N GLY A 197 1.88 -9.63 -3.74
CA GLY A 197 2.61 -8.46 -4.20
C GLY A 197 1.95 -7.78 -5.40
N ALA A 198 1.54 -8.57 -6.39
CA ALA A 198 0.80 -8.11 -7.56
C ALA A 198 -0.51 -7.44 -7.17
N LEU A 199 -1.34 -8.10 -6.36
CA LEU A 199 -2.63 -7.55 -5.94
C LEU A 199 -2.47 -6.24 -5.16
N ARG A 200 -1.61 -6.24 -4.12
CA ARG A 200 -1.41 -5.07 -3.27
C ARG A 200 -0.84 -3.89 -4.05
N TYR A 201 0.17 -4.13 -4.89
CA TYR A 201 0.71 -3.08 -5.74
C TYR A 201 -0.34 -2.52 -6.69
N PHE A 202 -1.13 -3.39 -7.33
CA PHE A 202 -2.16 -2.98 -8.27
C PHE A 202 -3.24 -2.11 -7.59
N MET A 203 -3.60 -2.40 -6.33
CA MET A 203 -4.52 -1.56 -5.55
C MET A 203 -3.89 -0.21 -5.15
N LEU A 204 -2.58 -0.16 -4.91
CA LEU A 204 -1.89 1.02 -4.37
C LEU A 204 -1.35 1.97 -5.44
N LYS A 205 -1.16 1.52 -6.68
CA LYS A 205 -0.55 2.36 -7.74
C LYS A 205 -1.47 3.45 -8.28
N PHE A 206 -2.78 3.28 -8.16
CA PHE A 206 -3.76 4.27 -8.63
C PHE A 206 -4.00 5.33 -7.55
N THR A 207 -4.25 6.57 -7.97
CA THR A 207 -4.72 7.61 -7.05
C THR A 207 -6.10 7.23 -6.51
N ARG A 208 -6.40 7.62 -5.27
CA ARG A 208 -7.65 7.22 -4.61
C ARG A 208 -8.92 7.66 -5.35
N GLY A 209 -8.85 8.77 -6.09
CA GLY A 209 -9.95 9.30 -6.89
C GLY A 209 -10.20 8.56 -8.22
N SER A 210 -9.53 7.44 -8.48
CA SER A 210 -9.65 6.68 -9.73
C SER A 210 -10.39 5.37 -9.54
N VAL A 211 -11.37 5.09 -10.39
CA VAL A 211 -11.96 3.75 -10.50
C VAL A 211 -10.88 2.78 -10.94
N ILE A 212 -10.68 1.71 -10.17
CA ILE A 212 -9.72 0.67 -10.51
C ILE A 212 -10.43 -0.40 -11.34
N ALA A 213 -10.05 -0.54 -12.60
CA ALA A 213 -10.46 -1.68 -13.43
C ALA A 213 -9.47 -2.83 -13.22
N PHE A 214 -9.80 -3.77 -12.35
CA PHE A 214 -8.93 -4.89 -12.02
C PHE A 214 -8.86 -5.93 -13.15
N ASP A 215 -7.65 -6.40 -13.41
CA ASP A 215 -7.36 -7.43 -14.40
C ASP A 215 -6.18 -8.30 -13.98
N PHE A 216 -6.35 -9.63 -14.07
CA PHE A 216 -5.33 -10.60 -13.67
C PHE A 216 -4.04 -10.47 -14.49
N LYS A 217 -4.15 -10.29 -15.81
CA LYS A 217 -3.00 -10.20 -16.70
C LYS A 217 -2.20 -8.93 -16.42
N ASP A 218 -2.90 -7.82 -16.18
CA ASP A 218 -2.25 -6.53 -15.93
C ASP A 218 -1.61 -6.49 -14.53
N ALA A 219 -2.23 -7.15 -13.54
CA ALA A 219 -1.66 -7.27 -12.20
C ALA A 219 -0.40 -8.14 -12.15
N LEU A 220 -0.40 -9.27 -12.89
CA LEU A 220 0.70 -10.23 -12.92
C LEU A 220 1.77 -9.95 -13.98
N SER A 221 1.62 -8.89 -14.78
CA SER A 221 2.60 -8.56 -15.82
C SER A 221 3.99 -8.34 -15.23
N PHE A 222 5.00 -8.99 -15.81
CA PHE A 222 6.42 -8.73 -15.50
C PHE A 222 6.97 -7.50 -16.25
N GLU A 223 6.13 -6.86 -17.07
CA GLU A 223 6.44 -5.62 -17.77
C GLU A 223 5.49 -4.50 -17.31
N GLY A 224 6.02 -3.28 -17.24
CA GLY A 224 5.26 -2.11 -16.81
C GLY A 224 5.13 -1.96 -15.30
N GLU A 225 4.24 -1.07 -14.88
CA GLU A 225 4.09 -0.63 -13.49
C GLU A 225 3.31 -1.66 -12.65
N THR A 226 4.02 -2.69 -12.16
CA THR A 226 3.46 -3.82 -11.40
C THR A 226 4.29 -4.19 -10.17
N GLY A 227 3.67 -4.90 -9.22
CA GLY A 227 4.33 -5.43 -8.03
C GLY A 227 5.45 -6.43 -8.36
N PRO A 228 5.18 -7.44 -9.22
CA PRO A 228 6.20 -8.41 -9.64
C PRO A 228 7.42 -7.74 -10.28
N TYR A 229 7.26 -6.64 -11.02
CA TYR A 229 8.39 -5.90 -11.58
C TYR A 229 9.34 -5.35 -10.50
N VAL A 230 8.76 -4.75 -9.45
CA VAL A 230 9.53 -4.18 -8.32
C VAL A 230 10.15 -5.29 -7.46
N GLN A 231 9.41 -6.36 -7.18
CA GLN A 231 9.93 -7.54 -6.48
C GLN A 231 11.12 -8.16 -7.25
N TYR A 232 11.00 -8.29 -8.57
CA TYR A 232 12.04 -8.88 -9.41
C TYR A 232 13.34 -8.05 -9.40
N ALA A 233 13.23 -6.71 -9.39
CA ALA A 233 14.39 -5.83 -9.22
C ALA A 233 15.10 -6.09 -7.88
N ALA A 234 14.37 -6.30 -6.78
CA ALA A 234 14.96 -6.63 -5.48
C ALA A 234 15.63 -8.02 -5.50
N VAL A 235 15.00 -9.04 -6.08
CA VAL A 235 15.58 -10.38 -6.24
C VAL A 235 16.86 -10.35 -7.08
N ARG A 236 16.85 -9.57 -8.16
CA ARG A 236 18.03 -9.37 -9.02
C ARG A 236 19.16 -8.75 -8.23
N ALA A 237 18.90 -7.72 -7.42
CA ALA A 237 19.91 -7.11 -6.58
C ALA A 237 20.48 -8.10 -5.56
N ARG A 238 19.64 -8.88 -4.87
CA ARG A 238 20.09 -9.95 -3.95
C ARG A 238 20.99 -10.97 -4.65
N ASN A 239 20.64 -11.36 -5.87
CA ASN A 239 21.43 -12.31 -6.65
C ASN A 239 22.82 -11.78 -7.02
N ILE A 240 23.01 -10.47 -7.18
CA ILE A 240 24.34 -9.87 -7.39
C ILE A 240 25.23 -10.17 -6.19
N PHE A 241 24.73 -9.91 -4.97
CA PHE A 241 25.48 -10.14 -3.73
C PHE A 241 25.78 -11.63 -3.50
N ARG A 242 24.81 -12.51 -3.77
CA ARG A 242 25.01 -13.95 -3.72
C ARG A 242 26.14 -14.41 -4.65
N LYS A 243 26.15 -13.92 -5.90
CA LYS A 243 27.18 -14.28 -6.89
C LYS A 243 28.54 -13.61 -6.63
N ALA A 244 28.53 -12.44 -6.00
CA ALA A 244 29.74 -11.73 -5.59
C ALA A 244 30.34 -12.27 -4.28
N GLU A 245 29.68 -13.24 -3.64
CA GLU A 245 30.08 -13.82 -2.35
C GLU A 245 30.33 -12.75 -1.27
N THR A 246 29.46 -11.74 -1.25
CA THR A 246 29.54 -10.62 -0.31
C THR A 246 28.14 -10.20 0.15
N THR A 247 28.06 -9.25 1.09
CA THR A 247 26.77 -8.71 1.57
C THR A 247 26.59 -7.25 1.16
N PRO A 248 25.34 -6.75 1.10
CA PRO A 248 25.08 -5.33 0.87
C PRO A 248 25.81 -4.42 1.87
N GLU A 249 25.88 -4.82 3.15
CA GLU A 249 26.52 -4.07 4.23
C GLU A 249 28.04 -4.01 4.03
N ALA A 250 28.66 -5.14 3.64
CA ALA A 250 30.09 -5.20 3.34
C ALA A 250 30.45 -4.31 2.13
N ALA A 251 29.63 -4.32 1.08
CA ALA A 251 29.83 -3.47 -0.08
C ALA A 251 29.75 -1.97 0.27
N LEU A 252 28.79 -1.57 1.10
CA LEU A 252 28.67 -0.20 1.59
C LEU A 252 29.86 0.20 2.48
N ALA A 253 30.31 -0.69 3.37
CA ALA A 253 31.47 -0.46 4.23
C ALA A 253 32.76 -0.28 3.40
N ALA A 254 32.99 -1.14 2.41
CA ALA A 254 34.12 -1.03 1.49
C ALA A 254 34.12 0.30 0.72
N PHE A 255 32.96 0.75 0.24
CA PHE A 255 32.84 2.05 -0.43
C PHE A 255 33.13 3.22 0.52
N ALA A 256 32.64 3.16 1.77
CA ALA A 256 32.90 4.19 2.76
C ALA A 256 34.38 4.27 3.17
N GLN A 257 35.08 3.13 3.28
CA GLN A 257 36.52 3.07 3.57
C GLN A 257 37.35 3.59 2.39
N GLY A 258 37.03 3.17 1.16
CA GLY A 258 37.71 3.67 -0.05
C GLY A 258 37.61 5.20 -0.21
N LYS A 259 36.53 5.82 0.30
CA LYS A 259 36.37 7.27 0.40
C LYS A 259 37.37 7.93 1.35
N ALA A 260 37.71 7.28 2.45
CA ALA A 260 38.65 7.80 3.45
C ALA A 260 40.09 7.74 2.93
N ASP A 261 40.44 6.70 2.17
CA ASP A 261 41.82 6.45 1.72
C ASP A 261 42.18 7.15 0.40
N SER A 262 41.21 7.36 -0.52
CA SER A 262 41.49 7.80 -1.90
C SER A 262 41.36 9.30 -2.15
N GLY A 263 40.91 10.09 -1.15
CA GLY A 263 40.58 11.51 -1.31
C GLY A 263 39.36 11.77 -2.22
N ALA A 264 38.71 12.91 -2.05
CA ALA A 264 37.45 13.23 -2.74
C ALA A 264 37.55 13.35 -4.29
N SER A 265 38.75 13.54 -4.85
CA SER A 265 38.95 13.76 -6.28
C SER A 265 38.82 12.50 -7.14
N SER A 266 39.28 11.33 -6.68
CA SER A 266 39.23 10.06 -7.42
C SER A 266 37.80 9.54 -7.61
N LEU A 267 36.94 9.83 -6.62
CA LEU A 267 35.52 9.50 -6.68
C LEU A 267 34.72 10.46 -7.56
N SER A 268 35.11 11.73 -7.62
CA SER A 268 34.48 12.68 -8.54
C SER A 268 34.63 12.19 -9.98
N SER A 269 35.83 11.79 -10.41
CA SER A 269 36.04 11.32 -11.78
C SER A 269 35.29 10.03 -12.13
N LEU A 270 35.10 9.12 -11.15
CA LEU A 270 34.32 7.90 -11.34
C LEU A 270 32.81 8.18 -11.38
N LEU A 271 32.34 9.15 -10.58
CA LEU A 271 30.93 9.55 -10.52
C LEU A 271 30.53 10.46 -11.69
N ASP A 272 31.44 11.31 -12.18
CA ASP A 272 31.24 12.20 -13.33
C ASP A 272 31.06 11.43 -14.64
N GLN A 273 31.39 10.14 -14.66
CA GLN A 273 31.16 9.22 -15.78
C GLN A 273 29.97 8.27 -15.54
N ALA A 274 29.23 8.44 -14.44
CA ALA A 274 28.23 7.50 -13.97
C ALA A 274 26.91 8.20 -13.58
N ASP A 275 26.33 8.95 -14.52
CA ASP A 275 25.03 9.63 -14.36
C ASP A 275 23.93 8.71 -13.78
N GLU A 276 23.93 7.43 -14.19
CA GLU A 276 22.98 6.42 -13.71
C GLU A 276 23.17 6.05 -12.24
N VAL A 277 24.41 6.08 -11.74
CA VAL A 277 24.69 5.87 -10.32
C VAL A 277 24.10 7.04 -9.54
N TRP A 278 24.36 8.28 -9.97
CA TRP A 278 23.81 9.45 -9.31
C TRP A 278 22.27 9.46 -9.34
N SER A 279 21.65 9.09 -10.46
CA SER A 279 20.18 9.06 -10.54
C SER A 279 19.57 8.11 -9.50
N ILE A 280 20.13 6.88 -9.36
CA ILE A 280 19.67 5.89 -8.39
C ILE A 280 19.86 6.40 -6.95
N TRP A 281 21.02 6.97 -6.64
CA TRP A 281 21.32 7.46 -5.29
C TRP A 281 20.45 8.66 -4.91
N LEU A 282 20.23 9.59 -5.85
CA LEU A 282 19.33 10.72 -5.64
C LEU A 282 17.90 10.26 -5.43
N ARG A 283 17.44 9.29 -6.21
CA ARG A 283 16.10 8.71 -6.05
C ARG A 283 15.97 8.02 -4.70
N ALA A 284 16.94 7.19 -4.33
CA ALA A 284 17.01 6.55 -3.02
C ALA A 284 16.94 7.57 -1.87
N ALA A 285 17.70 8.67 -1.97
CA ALA A 285 17.71 9.72 -0.95
C ALA A 285 16.36 10.46 -0.83
N ARG A 286 15.53 10.47 -1.87
CA ARG A 286 14.21 11.13 -1.87
C ARG A 286 13.11 10.32 -1.18
N ARG A 287 13.39 9.09 -0.73
CA ARG A 287 12.40 8.22 -0.08
C ARG A 287 11.59 8.93 1.02
N SER A 288 12.26 9.63 1.94
CA SER A 288 11.58 10.32 3.05
C SER A 288 10.67 11.46 2.59
N LEU A 289 11.09 12.20 1.55
CA LEU A 289 10.28 13.27 0.96
C LEU A 289 9.02 12.69 0.30
N THR A 290 9.17 11.60 -0.46
CA THR A 290 8.05 10.91 -1.08
C THR A 290 7.08 10.34 -0.04
N LEU A 291 7.60 9.76 1.06
CA LEU A 291 6.75 9.28 2.14
C LEU A 291 5.98 10.43 2.81
N ALA A 292 6.65 11.54 3.11
CA ALA A 292 6.01 12.72 3.68
C ALA A 292 4.90 13.26 2.76
N GLN A 293 5.16 13.31 1.44
CA GLN A 293 4.16 13.68 0.44
C GLN A 293 2.96 12.73 0.47
N ALA A 294 3.19 11.42 0.46
CA ALA A 294 2.13 10.42 0.50
C ALA A 294 1.25 10.52 1.75
N ILE A 295 1.84 10.79 2.92
CA ILE A 295 1.11 11.00 4.17
C ILE A 295 0.31 12.31 4.10
N GLN A 296 0.93 13.41 3.70
CA GLN A 296 0.30 14.73 3.66
C GLN A 296 -0.91 14.77 2.71
N THR A 297 -0.81 14.10 1.55
CA THR A 297 -1.90 14.06 0.58
C THR A 297 -2.81 12.85 0.75
N ALA A 298 -2.50 11.96 1.70
CA ALA A 298 -3.15 10.66 1.84
C ALA A 298 -3.13 9.83 0.54
N GLU A 299 -2.06 9.88 -0.27
CA GLU A 299 -1.97 9.18 -1.57
C GLU A 299 -0.83 8.14 -1.58
N PRO A 300 -1.12 6.86 -1.32
CA PRO A 300 -0.12 5.78 -1.37
C PRO A 300 0.52 5.58 -2.75
N ALA A 301 -0.17 6.00 -3.82
CA ALA A 301 0.33 5.92 -5.20
C ALA A 301 1.69 6.60 -5.42
N TYR A 302 2.02 7.62 -4.62
CA TYR A 302 3.35 8.23 -4.67
C TYR A 302 4.46 7.25 -4.27
N VAL A 303 4.20 6.39 -3.27
CA VAL A 303 5.15 5.37 -2.82
C VAL A 303 5.30 4.26 -3.86
N ALA A 304 4.18 3.76 -4.40
CA ALA A 304 4.19 2.73 -5.43
C ALA A 304 4.99 3.17 -6.67
N ARG A 305 4.65 4.34 -7.22
CA ARG A 305 5.34 4.90 -8.39
C ARG A 305 6.82 5.18 -8.13
N HIS A 306 7.17 5.63 -6.93
CA HIS A 306 8.58 5.82 -6.55
C HIS A 306 9.35 4.49 -6.53
N GLY A 307 8.75 3.43 -5.98
CA GLY A 307 9.30 2.08 -6.02
C GLY A 307 9.50 1.56 -7.44
N PHE A 308 8.51 1.74 -8.32
CA PHE A 308 8.61 1.36 -9.73
C PHE A 308 9.71 2.11 -10.48
N GLN A 309 9.79 3.43 -10.31
CA GLN A 309 10.83 4.23 -10.96
C GLN A 309 12.23 3.82 -10.49
N LEU A 310 12.41 3.51 -9.20
CA LEU A 310 13.67 3.00 -8.68
C LEU A 310 14.01 1.63 -9.26
N ALA A 311 13.02 0.72 -9.34
CA ALA A 311 13.20 -0.58 -9.97
C ALA A 311 13.61 -0.45 -11.45
N GLN A 312 13.01 0.49 -12.18
CA GLN A 312 13.32 0.75 -13.59
C GLN A 312 14.74 1.27 -13.78
N GLU A 313 15.15 2.27 -12.99
CA GLU A 313 16.51 2.80 -13.02
C GLU A 313 17.54 1.72 -12.65
N PHE A 314 17.27 0.94 -11.60
CA PHE A 314 18.15 -0.15 -11.20
C PHE A 314 18.26 -1.25 -12.26
N ASN A 315 17.16 -1.63 -12.90
CA ASN A 315 17.19 -2.60 -13.98
C ASN A 315 18.01 -2.10 -15.17
N ASN A 316 17.85 -0.84 -15.56
CA ASN A 316 18.66 -0.23 -16.62
C ASN A 316 20.16 -0.21 -16.27
N PHE A 317 20.49 0.20 -15.04
CA PHE A 317 21.84 0.16 -14.51
C PHE A 317 22.44 -1.25 -14.57
N TYR A 318 21.70 -2.27 -14.12
CA TYR A 318 22.15 -3.66 -14.17
C TYR A 318 22.39 -4.15 -15.60
N HIS A 319 21.57 -3.74 -16.56
CA HIS A 319 21.74 -4.12 -17.96
C HIS A 319 22.96 -3.46 -18.62
N ARG A 320 23.34 -2.26 -18.19
CA ARG A 320 24.46 -1.49 -18.76
C ARG A 320 25.80 -1.80 -18.08
N HIS A 321 25.79 -2.20 -16.81
CA HIS A 321 27.01 -2.41 -16.03
C HIS A 321 27.24 -3.89 -15.68
N HIS A 322 28.38 -4.43 -16.13
CA HIS A 322 28.80 -5.79 -15.84
C HIS A 322 29.51 -5.87 -14.48
N ILE A 323 28.73 -5.74 -13.39
CA ILE A 323 29.25 -5.54 -12.03
C ILE A 323 30.22 -6.63 -11.57
N LEU A 324 29.91 -7.90 -11.84
CA LEU A 324 30.70 -9.05 -11.35
C LEU A 324 32.05 -9.21 -12.08
N THR A 325 32.12 -8.77 -13.32
CA THR A 325 33.31 -8.90 -14.20
C THR A 325 34.01 -7.56 -14.40
N GLU A 326 33.68 -6.54 -13.59
CA GLU A 326 34.34 -5.24 -13.62
C GLU A 326 35.80 -5.39 -13.18
N GLU A 327 36.73 -4.95 -14.03
CA GLU A 327 38.17 -5.12 -13.83
C GLU A 327 38.74 -4.05 -12.90
N ASP A 328 38.19 -2.84 -12.93
CA ASP A 328 38.58 -1.76 -12.03
C ASP A 328 38.00 -2.01 -10.62
N PRO A 329 38.85 -2.27 -9.59
CA PRO A 329 38.38 -2.55 -8.25
C PRO A 329 37.59 -1.40 -7.63
N GLN A 330 37.96 -0.14 -7.89
CA GLN A 330 37.27 1.02 -7.34
C GLN A 330 35.88 1.17 -7.97
N ARG A 331 35.79 0.98 -9.29
CA ARG A 331 34.51 0.97 -10.01
C ARG A 331 33.62 -0.17 -9.56
N ARG A 332 34.17 -1.37 -9.39
CA ARG A 332 33.42 -2.53 -8.88
C ARG A 332 32.81 -2.25 -7.50
N VAL A 333 33.57 -1.65 -6.58
CA VAL A 333 33.07 -1.26 -5.26
C VAL A 333 31.93 -0.25 -5.36
N LEU A 334 32.06 0.76 -6.22
CA LEU A 334 30.99 1.76 -6.46
C LEU A 334 29.71 1.09 -7.01
N LEU A 335 29.83 0.19 -7.98
CA LEU A 335 28.71 -0.50 -8.59
C LEU A 335 28.00 -1.42 -7.58
N LEU A 336 28.76 -2.15 -6.75
CA LEU A 336 28.20 -2.98 -5.67
C LEU A 336 27.51 -2.13 -4.60
N ALA A 337 28.10 -1.00 -4.21
CA ALA A 337 27.46 -0.06 -3.27
C ALA A 337 26.14 0.50 -3.85
N THR A 338 26.10 0.80 -5.14
CA THR A 338 24.88 1.25 -5.83
C THR A 338 23.79 0.19 -5.82
N ALA A 339 24.14 -1.07 -6.09
CA ALA A 339 23.21 -2.19 -5.97
C ALA A 339 22.70 -2.38 -4.53
N ALA A 340 23.55 -2.12 -3.52
CA ALA A 340 23.18 -2.24 -2.11
C ALA A 340 22.18 -1.14 -1.70
N VAL A 341 22.41 0.10 -2.15
CA VAL A 341 21.48 1.21 -1.95
C VAL A 341 20.13 0.88 -2.59
N ALA A 342 20.12 0.46 -3.86
CA ALA A 342 18.89 0.13 -4.57
C ALA A 342 18.12 -1.00 -3.87
N LEU A 343 18.80 -2.08 -3.46
CA LEU A 343 18.18 -3.20 -2.75
C LEU A 343 17.54 -2.74 -1.43
N ARG A 344 18.27 -1.98 -0.60
CA ARG A 344 17.77 -1.48 0.68
C ARG A 344 16.50 -0.66 0.49
N GLU A 345 16.50 0.25 -0.48
CA GLU A 345 15.36 1.11 -0.73
C GLU A 345 14.16 0.36 -1.32
N LEU A 346 14.38 -0.55 -2.28
CA LEU A 346 13.31 -1.38 -2.84
C LEU A 346 12.62 -2.22 -1.76
N VAL A 347 13.40 -2.85 -0.87
CA VAL A 347 12.85 -3.65 0.24
C VAL A 347 12.07 -2.79 1.22
N ALA A 348 12.56 -1.60 1.57
CA ALA A 348 11.85 -0.68 2.45
C ALA A 348 10.51 -0.23 1.85
N ILE A 349 10.51 0.16 0.57
CA ILE A 349 9.31 0.62 -0.15
C ILE A 349 8.28 -0.51 -0.29
N LEU A 350 8.72 -1.73 -0.66
CA LEU A 350 7.85 -2.91 -0.70
C LEU A 350 7.25 -3.19 0.68
N GLY A 351 8.06 -3.13 1.75
CA GLY A 351 7.59 -3.31 3.12
C GLY A 351 6.51 -2.31 3.54
N TRP A 352 6.64 -1.02 3.19
CA TRP A 352 5.60 -0.02 3.46
C TRP A 352 4.29 -0.29 2.74
N MET A 353 4.34 -0.93 1.57
CA MET A 353 3.17 -1.38 0.83
C MET A 353 2.61 -2.71 1.36
N GLY A 354 3.26 -3.33 2.36
CA GLY A 354 2.93 -4.68 2.85
C GLY A 354 3.19 -5.75 1.80
N ILE A 355 4.21 -5.56 0.97
CA ILE A 355 4.62 -6.50 -0.09
C ILE A 355 5.95 -7.11 0.33
N GLU A 356 6.01 -8.43 0.36
CA GLU A 356 7.26 -9.15 0.59
C GLU A 356 8.07 -9.23 -0.70
N ALA A 357 9.40 -9.12 -0.59
CA ALA A 357 10.28 -9.43 -1.70
C ALA A 357 10.68 -10.91 -1.59
N PRO A 358 10.27 -11.79 -2.52
CA PRO A 358 10.57 -13.22 -2.46
C PRO A 358 12.09 -13.48 -2.53
N GLU A 359 12.52 -14.69 -2.18
CA GLU A 359 13.94 -15.07 -2.27
C GLU A 359 14.39 -15.33 -3.72
N ALA A 360 13.45 -15.74 -4.58
CA ALA A 360 13.66 -15.98 -6.01
C ALA A 360 12.38 -15.67 -6.81
N MET A 361 12.52 -15.44 -8.11
CA MET A 361 11.43 -15.16 -9.08
C MET A 361 11.80 -15.67 -10.47
#